data_AF-A0A077P5S5-F1
#
_entry.id   AF-A0A077P5S5-F1
#
_cell.length_a   1.000
_cell.length_b   1.000
_cell.length_c   1.000
_cell.angle_alpha   90.00
_cell.angle_beta   90.00
_cell.angle_gamma   90.00
#
_symmetry.space_group_name_H-M   'P 1'
#
loop_
_entity.id
_entity.type
_entity.pdbx_description
1 polymer ?
#
loop_
_entity_poly.entity_id
_entity_poly.type
_entity_poly.pdbx_seq_one_letter_code
_entity_poly.pdbx_strand_id
1 'polypeptide(L)'
;MLNKNKKYYFADIISDMANIDSRDDDFCLYGIDDEKLKKDGNYYIAYFPDVDDNDEETYPQIVINNKLHYLYSVQQVADVIDIAKSY
;
A
#
# COMPACT_ATOMS: atom_id res chain seq x y z
N MET A 1 -2.22 -3.28 13.48
CA MET A 1 -2.45 -4.10 12.29
C MET A 1 -3.49 -3.45 11.40
N LEU A 2 -3.05 -3.03 10.22
CA LEU A 2 -3.92 -2.50 9.19
C LEU A 2 -4.81 -3.61 8.62
N ASN A 3 -6.07 -3.29 8.32
CA ASN A 3 -6.99 -4.21 7.65
C ASN A 3 -7.10 -3.83 6.17
N LYS A 4 -6.93 -4.83 5.30
CA LYS A 4 -7.07 -4.71 3.85
C LYS A 4 -8.46 -4.23 3.44
N ASN A 5 -8.54 -3.67 2.24
CA ASN A 5 -9.74 -3.07 1.64
C ASN A 5 -10.30 -1.90 2.47
N LYS A 6 -9.42 -1.18 3.19
CA LYS A 6 -9.74 0.05 3.92
C LYS A 6 -8.74 1.13 3.59
N LYS A 7 -9.13 2.37 3.88
CA LYS A 7 -8.29 3.57 3.74
C LYS A 7 -7.74 4.02 5.10
N TYR A 8 -6.51 4.52 5.09
CA TYR A 8 -5.82 5.02 6.28
C TYR A 8 -5.06 6.29 5.94
N TYR A 9 -4.80 7.13 6.95
CA TYR A 9 -3.84 8.21 6.76
C TYR A 9 -2.44 7.63 6.60
N PHE A 10 -1.61 8.29 5.80
CA PHE A 10 -0.25 7.83 5.55
C PHE A 10 0.58 7.74 6.83
N ALA A 11 0.36 8.67 7.77
CA ALA A 11 0.99 8.62 9.09
C ALA A 11 0.63 7.35 9.89
N ASP A 12 -0.61 6.87 9.79
CA ASP A 12 -1.05 5.63 10.46
C ASP A 12 -0.39 4.41 9.81
N ILE A 13 -0.29 4.40 8.47
CA ILE A 13 0.41 3.34 7.73
C ILE A 13 1.89 3.28 8.13
N ILE A 14 2.58 4.43 8.14
CA ILE A 14 3.98 4.50 8.57
C ILE A 14 4.13 4.02 10.02
N SER A 15 3.23 4.43 10.91
CA SER A 15 3.29 4.06 12.33
C SER A 15 3.12 2.56 12.54
N ASP A 16 2.20 1.92 11.81
CA ASP A 16 2.03 0.45 11.84
C ASP A 16 3.27 -0.24 11.23
N MET A 17 3.78 0.26 10.11
CA MET A 17 4.97 -0.26 9.44
C MET A 17 6.28 -0.01 10.17
N ALA A 18 6.31 0.94 11.10
CA ALA A 18 7.44 1.10 12.00
C ALA A 18 7.53 -0.04 13.03
N ASN A 19 6.46 -0.79 13.27
CA ASN A 19 6.50 -1.97 14.12
C ASN A 19 6.74 -3.23 13.27
N ILE A 20 7.95 -3.80 13.34
CA ILE A 20 8.33 -4.98 12.55
C ILE A 20 7.38 -6.16 12.80
N ASP A 21 6.94 -6.35 14.04
CA ASP A 21 6.02 -7.44 14.41
C ASP A 21 4.60 -7.27 13.82
N SER A 22 4.28 -6.07 13.30
CA SER A 22 2.99 -5.76 12.67
C SER A 22 3.06 -5.69 11.15
N ARG A 23 4.24 -5.93 10.53
CA ARG A 23 4.39 -5.93 9.08
C ARG A 23 3.70 -7.15 8.47
N ASP A 24 2.57 -6.88 7.83
CA ASP A 24 1.90 -7.81 6.93
C ASP A 24 2.44 -7.52 5.52
N ASP A 25 3.25 -8.42 4.97
CA ASP A 25 3.95 -8.19 3.69
C ASP A 25 3.06 -8.44 2.46
N ASP A 26 1.75 -8.52 2.64
CA ASP A 26 0.81 -9.02 1.65
C ASP A 26 -0.18 -7.94 1.13
N PHE A 27 0.20 -6.65 1.23
CA PHE A 27 -0.60 -5.54 0.69
C PHE A 27 0.20 -4.52 -0.13
N CYS A 28 -0.53 -3.71 -0.87
CA CYS A 28 -0.06 -2.55 -1.63
C CYS A 28 -0.84 -1.30 -1.25
N LEU A 29 -0.23 -0.13 -1.48
CA LEU A 29 -0.86 1.17 -1.35
C LEU A 29 -1.47 1.60 -2.68
N TYR A 30 -2.72 2.05 -2.59
CA TYR A 30 -3.50 2.55 -3.72
C TYR A 30 -4.00 3.97 -3.45
N GLY A 31 -3.95 4.82 -4.48
CA GLY A 31 -4.38 6.23 -4.42
C GLY A 31 -5.47 6.56 -5.43
N ILE A 32 -6.13 7.70 -5.25
CA ILE A 32 -7.10 8.24 -6.23
C ILE A 32 -6.36 8.78 -7.47
N ASP A 33 -5.14 9.28 -7.28
CA ASP A 33 -4.28 9.80 -8.32
C ASP A 33 -2.97 9.01 -8.34
N ASP A 34 -2.37 8.84 -9.52
CA ASP A 34 -1.01 8.29 -9.69
C ASP A 34 0.06 9.35 -9.39
N GLU A 35 -0.07 9.97 -8.21
CA GLU A 35 0.86 10.98 -7.70
C GLU A 35 1.71 10.43 -6.55
N LYS A 36 2.83 11.11 -6.28
CA LYS A 36 3.69 10.81 -5.14
C LYS A 36 2.92 10.85 -3.82
N LEU A 37 3.33 10.00 -2.88
CA LEU A 37 2.78 9.98 -1.53
C LEU A 37 2.92 11.36 -0.86
N LYS A 38 1.82 11.82 -0.25
CA LYS A 38 1.71 13.07 0.49
C LYS A 38 1.69 12.74 1.98
N LYS A 39 2.38 13.54 2.79
CA LYS A 39 2.47 13.36 4.24
C LYS A 39 1.10 13.22 4.92
N ASP A 40 0.17 14.09 4.54
CA ASP A 40 -1.21 14.12 5.06
C ASP A 40 -2.19 13.39 4.12
N GLY A 41 -1.66 12.54 3.24
CA GLY A 41 -2.42 11.75 2.28
C GLY A 41 -3.21 10.63 2.94
N ASN A 42 -4.23 10.15 2.23
CA ASN A 42 -5.07 9.03 2.65
C ASN A 42 -5.06 7.98 1.54
N TYR A 43 -4.71 6.75 1.89
CA TYR A 43 -4.42 5.69 0.93
C TYR A 43 -5.20 4.44 1.27
N TYR A 44 -5.68 3.76 0.24
CA TYR A 44 -6.25 2.43 0.40
C TYR A 44 -5.12 1.41 0.50
N ILE A 45 -5.34 0.38 1.32
CA ILE A 45 -4.53 -0.83 1.28
C ILE A 45 -5.37 -1.99 0.76
N ALA A 46 -4.80 -2.78 -0.13
CA ALA A 46 -5.42 -3.99 -0.66
C ALA A 46 -4.33 -4.99 -1.06
N TYR A 47 -4.71 -6.22 -1.39
CA TYR A 47 -3.78 -7.22 -1.89
C TYR A 47 -3.06 -6.76 -3.17
N PHE A 48 -1.98 -7.44 -3.50
CA PHE A 48 -1.30 -7.29 -4.79
C PHE A 48 -2.27 -7.56 -5.96
N PRO A 49 -2.04 -6.93 -7.13
CA PRO A 49 -2.64 -7.40 -8.37
C PRO A 49 -2.22 -8.85 -8.61
N ASP A 50 -3.17 -9.66 -9.07
CA ASP A 50 -2.88 -11.00 -9.58
C ASP A 50 -2.47 -10.89 -11.07
N VAL A 51 -1.92 -11.96 -11.64
CA VAL A 51 -1.61 -12.04 -13.07
C VAL A 51 -2.42 -13.17 -13.67
N ASP A 52 -3.20 -12.86 -14.70
CA ASP A 52 -4.04 -13.85 -15.37
C ASP A 52 -3.26 -14.69 -16.40
N ASP A 53 -3.93 -15.64 -17.04
CA ASP A 53 -3.33 -16.53 -18.04
C ASP A 53 -2.80 -15.80 -19.31
N ASN A 54 -3.13 -14.52 -19.49
CA ASN A 54 -2.67 -13.70 -20.61
C ASN A 54 -1.52 -12.75 -20.22
N ASP A 55 -0.92 -12.96 -19.04
CA ASP A 55 0.06 -12.05 -18.43
C ASP A 55 -0.51 -10.64 -18.15
N GLU A 56 -1.84 -10.49 -18.00
CA GLU A 56 -2.49 -9.22 -17.68
C GLU A 56 -2.74 -9.07 -16.17
N GLU A 57 -2.46 -7.88 -15.62
CA GLU A 57 -2.68 -7.60 -14.21
C GLU A 57 -4.18 -7.51 -13.87
N THR A 58 -4.62 -8.33 -12.92
CA THR A 58 -5.97 -8.32 -12.35
C THR A 58 -5.95 -7.70 -10.96
N TYR A 59 -6.53 -6.51 -10.85
CA TYR A 59 -6.53 -5.74 -9.61
C TYR A 59 -7.62 -6.18 -8.62
N PRO A 60 -7.41 -6.00 -7.30
CA PRO A 60 -8.45 -6.24 -6.30
C PRO A 60 -9.73 -5.46 -6.58
N GLN A 61 -10.89 -6.06 -6.28
CA GLN A 61 -12.19 -5.45 -6.60
C GLN A 61 -12.38 -4.03 -6.03
N ILE A 62 -11.80 -3.73 -4.86
CA ILE A 62 -11.87 -2.38 -4.28
C ILE A 62 -11.12 -1.34 -5.13
N VAL A 63 -10.01 -1.74 -5.75
CA VAL A 63 -9.19 -0.88 -6.63
C VAL A 63 -9.99 -0.57 -7.90
N ILE A 64 -10.57 -1.61 -8.52
CA ILE A 64 -11.41 -1.45 -9.72
C ILE A 64 -12.63 -0.58 -9.42
N ASN A 65 -13.38 -0.89 -8.34
CA ASN A 65 -14.62 -0.20 -8.00
C ASN A 65 -14.43 1.28 -7.68
N ASN A 66 -13.29 1.63 -7.05
CA ASN A 66 -12.99 3.00 -6.65
C ASN A 66 -12.06 3.71 -7.66
N LYS A 67 -11.72 3.06 -8.79
CA LYS A 67 -10.81 3.58 -9.83
C LYS A 67 -9.48 4.06 -9.24
N LEU A 68 -8.87 3.22 -8.40
CA LEU A 68 -7.63 3.55 -7.71
C LEU A 68 -6.41 3.16 -8.55
N HIS A 69 -5.34 3.91 -8.38
CA HIS A 69 -4.03 3.66 -8.97
C HIS A 69 -3.14 2.91 -7.98
N TYR A 70 -2.41 1.90 -8.45
CA TYR A 70 -1.31 1.31 -7.69
C TYR A 70 -0.19 2.33 -7.51
N LEU A 71 0.31 2.47 -6.29
CA LEU A 71 1.40 3.39 -5.99
C LEU A 71 2.67 2.65 -5.60
N TYR A 72 2.59 1.84 -4.54
CA TYR A 72 3.76 1.17 -3.95
C TYR A 72 3.35 -0.15 -3.30
N SER A 73 4.25 -1.12 -3.32
CA SER A 73 4.12 -2.31 -2.48
C SER A 73 4.45 -1.97 -1.03
N VAL A 74 3.93 -2.76 -0.09
CA VAL A 74 4.30 -2.62 1.33
C VAL A 74 5.81 -2.74 1.54
N GLN A 75 6.49 -3.63 0.78
CA GLN A 75 7.95 -3.79 0.87
C GLN A 75 8.69 -2.50 0.51
N GLN A 76 8.27 -1.79 -0.56
CA GLN A 76 8.89 -0.52 -0.94
C GLN A 76 8.74 0.54 0.17
N VAL A 77 7.61 0.55 0.89
CA VAL A 77 7.39 1.45 2.03
C VAL A 77 8.27 1.03 3.22
N ALA A 78 8.33 -0.27 3.52
CA ALA A 78 9.12 -0.84 4.60
C ALA A 78 10.62 -0.56 4.43
N ASP A 79 11.15 -0.75 3.22
CA ASP A 79 12.56 -0.49 2.89
C ASP A 79 12.96 0.96 3.20
N VAL A 80 12.11 1.92 2.83
CA VAL A 80 12.36 3.35 3.10
C VAL A 80 12.32 3.65 4.60
N ILE A 81 11.39 3.04 5.34
CA ILE A 81 11.31 3.18 6.81
C ILE A 81 12.56 2.63 7.48
N ASP A 82 13.05 1.46 7.04
CA ASP A 82 14.23 0.82 7.62
C ASP A 82 15.50 1.62 7.33
N ILE A 83 15.64 2.14 6.11
CA ILE A 83 16.72 3.07 5.76
C ILE A 83 16.65 4.30 6.67
N ALA A 84 15.47 4.90 6.84
CA ALA A 84 15.33 6.10 7.67
C ALA A 84 15.65 5.88 9.16
N LYS A 85 15.42 4.67 9.68
CA LYS A 85 15.76 4.29 11.06
C LYS A 85 17.23 3.91 11.28
N SER A 86 17.96 3.66 10.21
CA SER A 86 19.36 3.25 10.26
C SER A 86 20.33 4.43 10.40
N TYR A 87 19.81 5.66 10.44
CA TYR A 87 20.53 6.92 10.70
C TYR A 87 20.17 7.48 12.07
#